data_AF-A0A849V4E0-F1
#
_entry.id   AF-A0A849V4E0-F1
#
_cell.length_a   1.000
_cell.length_b   1.000
_cell.length_c   1.000
_cell.angle_alpha   90.00
_cell.angle_beta   90.00
_cell.angle_gamma   90.00
#
_symmetry.space_group_name_H-M   'P 1'
#
loop_
_entity.id
_entity.type
_entity.pdbx_description
1 polymer ?
#
loop_
_entity_poly.entity_id
_entity_poly.type
_entity_poly.pdbx_seq_one_letter_code
_entity_poly.pdbx_strand_id
1 'polypeptide(L)'
;MLTSVLQFFLGLLYANAGEWLMHKYILHGLGSKTHSFWSYHLNEHHAVCVRHRMIDPGYQKITLKTWNTQSKELVVLASIVLLHMPLFWIFPAFISAVYVSLALYYYNHRKAHLEPVWAKRHLRWHYEHHLGGNISANWCVTWPLFDYLLKTRVKSKIQD
;
A
#
# COMPACT_ATOMS: atom_id res chain seq x y z
N MET A 1 -3.22 -30.32 6.25
CA MET A 1 -2.20 -29.40 6.81
C MET A 1 -1.26 -28.85 5.73
N LEU A 2 -0.55 -29.70 4.96
CA LEU A 2 0.35 -29.24 3.88
C LEU A 2 -0.34 -28.31 2.86
N THR A 3 -1.57 -28.64 2.44
CA THR A 3 -2.36 -27.82 1.51
C THR A 3 -2.73 -26.44 2.07
N SER A 4 -3.03 -26.35 3.36
CA SER A 4 -3.38 -25.08 4.03
C SER A 4 -2.16 -24.17 4.18
N VAL A 5 -0.99 -24.74 4.48
CA VAL A 5 0.27 -24.00 4.54
C VAL A 5 0.63 -23.45 3.16
N LEU A 6 0.53 -24.27 2.11
CA LEU A 6 0.76 -23.83 0.74
C LEU A 6 -0.21 -22.70 0.33
N GLN A 7 -1.51 -22.87 0.62
CA GLN A 7 -2.53 -21.84 0.40
C GLN A 7 -2.16 -20.52 1.09
N PHE A 8 -1.73 -20.57 2.34
CA PHE A 8 -1.36 -19.37 3.10
C PHE A 8 -0.19 -18.62 2.43
N PHE A 9 0.90 -19.32 2.08
CA PHE A 9 2.03 -18.70 1.40
C PHE A 9 1.68 -18.16 0.02
N LEU A 10 0.85 -18.87 -0.76
CA LEU A 10 0.34 -18.37 -2.03
C LEU A 10 -0.51 -17.11 -1.84
N GLY A 11 -1.30 -17.03 -0.75
CA GLY A 11 -2.07 -15.84 -0.41
C GLY A 11 -1.20 -14.64 -0.07
N LEU A 12 -0.08 -14.83 0.64
CA LEU A 12 0.90 -13.77 0.89
C LEU A 12 1.56 -13.27 -0.41
N LEU A 13 1.93 -14.19 -1.30
CA LEU A 13 2.52 -13.86 -2.59
C LEU A 13 1.52 -13.08 -3.45
N TYR A 14 0.27 -13.57 -3.52
CA TYR A 14 -0.82 -12.91 -4.24
C TYR A 14 -1.09 -11.51 -3.69
N ALA A 15 -1.13 -11.33 -2.38
CA ALA A 15 -1.41 -10.02 -1.78
C ALA A 15 -0.32 -8.99 -2.11
N ASN A 16 0.97 -9.36 -2.05
CA ASN A 16 2.05 -8.44 -2.41
C ASN A 16 2.13 -8.17 -3.92
N ALA A 17 1.78 -9.14 -4.76
CA ALA A 17 1.58 -8.91 -6.20
C ALA A 17 0.45 -7.91 -6.45
N GLY A 18 -0.68 -8.09 -5.75
CA GLY A 18 -1.84 -7.22 -5.82
C GLY A 18 -1.51 -5.79 -5.36
N GLU A 19 -0.78 -5.65 -4.27
CA GLU A 19 -0.25 -4.38 -3.78
C GLU A 19 0.58 -3.65 -4.86
N TRP A 20 1.53 -4.35 -5.48
CA TRP A 20 2.35 -3.80 -6.57
C TRP A 20 1.49 -3.35 -7.77
N LEU A 21 0.55 -4.20 -8.20
CA LEU A 21 -0.34 -3.92 -9.34
C LEU A 21 -1.27 -2.73 -9.08
N MET A 22 -1.94 -2.74 -7.93
CA MET A 22 -2.84 -1.67 -7.49
C MET A 22 -2.09 -0.35 -7.39
N HIS A 23 -0.93 -0.35 -6.74
CA HIS A 23 -0.19 0.89 -6.53
C HIS A 23 0.33 1.48 -7.85
N LYS A 24 0.90 0.64 -8.72
CA LYS A 24 1.44 1.08 -10.01
C LYS A 24 0.36 1.51 -11.01
N TYR A 25 -0.61 0.64 -11.29
CA TYR A 25 -1.53 0.85 -12.41
C TYR A 25 -2.81 1.58 -12.03
N ILE A 26 -3.28 1.40 -10.79
CA ILE A 26 -4.52 2.03 -10.34
C ILE A 26 -4.19 3.34 -9.63
N LEU A 27 -3.44 3.30 -8.53
CA LEU A 27 -3.18 4.49 -7.72
C LEU A 27 -2.31 5.51 -8.45
N HIS A 28 -1.22 5.08 -9.12
CA HIS A 28 -0.43 5.99 -9.97
C HIS A 28 -0.97 6.11 -11.39
N GLY A 29 -1.23 4.98 -12.05
CA GLY A 29 -1.65 4.98 -13.46
C GLY A 29 -3.01 5.65 -13.73
N LEU A 30 -4.05 5.35 -12.93
CA LEU A 30 -5.32 6.06 -13.03
C LEU A 30 -5.30 7.37 -12.23
N GLY A 31 -4.52 7.45 -11.14
CA GLY A 31 -4.39 8.67 -10.34
C GLY A 31 -3.70 9.83 -11.06
N SER A 32 -2.93 9.57 -12.11
CA SER A 32 -2.37 10.64 -12.98
C SER A 32 -3.44 11.38 -13.79
N LYS A 33 -4.67 10.85 -13.85
CA LYS A 33 -5.82 11.48 -14.51
C LYS A 33 -6.58 12.36 -13.51
N THR A 34 -6.58 13.67 -13.72
CA THR A 34 -7.11 14.68 -12.79
C THR A 34 -8.55 14.47 -12.32
N HIS A 35 -9.41 13.92 -13.18
CA HIS A 35 -10.84 13.67 -12.86
C HIS A 35 -11.12 12.23 -12.41
N SER A 36 -10.09 11.40 -12.23
CA SER A 36 -10.27 10.05 -11.73
C SER A 36 -10.54 10.05 -10.23
N PHE A 37 -11.38 9.11 -9.78
CA PHE A 37 -11.50 8.76 -8.36
C PHE A 37 -10.12 8.57 -7.71
N TRP A 38 -9.18 7.94 -8.42
CA TRP A 38 -7.84 7.59 -7.93
C TRP A 38 -6.87 8.77 -7.83
N SER A 39 -7.26 9.95 -8.34
CA SER A 39 -6.38 11.14 -8.37
C SER A 39 -5.96 11.63 -6.99
N TYR A 40 -6.70 11.27 -5.93
CA TYR A 40 -6.32 11.58 -4.55
C TYR A 40 -4.94 11.03 -4.18
N HIS A 41 -4.54 9.89 -4.76
CA HIS A 41 -3.26 9.28 -4.40
C HIS A 41 -2.08 10.19 -4.76
N LEU A 42 -2.13 10.83 -5.93
CA LEU A 42 -1.07 11.76 -6.35
C LEU A 42 -1.30 13.18 -5.83
N ASN A 43 -2.52 13.70 -6.01
CA ASN A 43 -2.81 15.12 -5.80
C ASN A 43 -3.04 15.49 -4.32
N GLU A 44 -3.45 14.52 -3.51
CA GLU A 44 -3.61 14.70 -2.05
C GLU A 44 -2.45 14.00 -1.33
N HIS A 45 -2.40 12.67 -1.36
CA HIS A 45 -1.52 11.88 -0.51
C HIS A 45 -0.03 12.11 -0.79
N HIS A 46 0.43 11.89 -2.03
CA HIS A 46 1.83 12.15 -2.41
C HIS A 46 2.19 13.62 -2.26
N ALA A 47 1.33 14.53 -2.75
CA ALA A 47 1.58 15.96 -2.68
C ALA A 47 1.70 16.49 -1.24
N VAL A 48 0.91 15.96 -0.30
CA VAL A 48 1.00 16.26 1.14
C VAL A 48 2.26 15.65 1.72
N CYS A 49 2.55 14.38 1.45
CA CYS A 49 3.75 13.71 1.95
C CYS A 49 5.03 14.42 1.52
N VAL A 50 5.13 14.88 0.28
CA VAL A 50 6.30 15.64 -0.20
C VAL A 50 6.42 16.97 0.55
N ARG A 51 5.32 17.71 0.70
CA ARG A 51 5.30 18.99 1.44
C ARG A 51 5.66 18.85 2.92
N HIS A 52 5.22 17.76 3.54
CA HIS A 52 5.36 17.51 4.97
C HIS A 52 6.37 16.42 5.31
N ARG A 53 7.32 16.13 4.40
CA ARG A 53 8.44 15.19 4.60
C ARG A 53 7.98 13.81 5.13
N MET A 54 7.10 13.15 4.38
CA MET A 54 6.44 11.86 4.63
C MET A 54 5.20 11.94 5.52
N ILE A 55 4.99 13.01 6.29
CA ILE A 55 3.81 13.11 7.16
C ILE A 55 2.55 13.34 6.32
N ASP A 56 1.49 12.59 6.58
CA ASP A 56 0.16 12.86 6.04
C ASP A 56 -0.85 13.04 7.20
N PRO A 57 -1.27 14.29 7.49
CA PRO A 57 -2.25 14.59 8.54
C PRO A 57 -3.58 13.86 8.37
N GLY A 58 -3.92 13.42 7.16
CA GLY A 58 -5.10 12.63 6.87
C GLY A 58 -5.18 11.33 7.67
N TYR A 59 -4.05 10.80 8.15
CA TYR A 59 -3.97 9.59 8.97
C TYR A 59 -4.10 9.80 10.48
N GLN A 60 -4.08 11.05 10.97
CA GLN A 60 -4.06 11.34 12.40
C GLN A 60 -5.30 10.83 13.13
N LYS A 61 -6.47 10.89 12.48
CA LYS A 61 -7.75 10.46 13.07
C LYS A 61 -8.47 9.51 12.14
N ILE A 62 -8.68 8.27 12.59
CA ILE A 62 -9.47 7.29 11.86
C ILE A 62 -10.94 7.72 11.90
N THR A 63 -11.43 8.34 10.84
CA THR A 63 -12.82 8.75 10.71
C THR A 63 -13.31 8.56 9.27
N LEU A 64 -14.50 8.01 9.11
CA LEU A 64 -15.16 7.91 7.80
C LEU A 64 -15.99 9.16 7.46
N LYS A 65 -16.10 10.12 8.39
CA LYS A 65 -16.86 11.37 8.18
C LYS A 65 -16.14 12.37 7.28
N THR A 66 -14.82 12.23 7.14
CA THR A 66 -14.00 13.11 6.32
C THR A 66 -13.57 12.34 5.08
N TRP A 67 -13.79 12.91 3.89
CA TRP A 67 -13.45 12.27 2.63
C TRP A 67 -12.01 12.60 2.19
N ASN A 68 -11.04 11.99 2.86
CA ASN A 68 -9.60 12.21 2.66
C ASN A 68 -8.89 10.94 2.16
N THR A 69 -7.56 10.98 2.04
CA THR A 69 -6.71 9.83 1.71
C THR A 69 -7.07 8.58 2.52
N GLN A 70 -7.12 8.71 3.85
CA GLN A 70 -7.34 7.58 4.75
C GLN A 70 -8.73 6.96 4.56
N SER A 71 -9.79 7.77 4.48
CA SER A 71 -11.14 7.23 4.29
C SER A 71 -11.31 6.54 2.94
N LYS A 72 -10.72 7.10 1.88
CA LYS A 72 -10.75 6.52 0.53
C LYS A 72 -10.00 5.19 0.50
N GLU A 73 -8.81 5.13 1.11
CA GLU A 73 -8.06 3.89 1.29
C GLU A 73 -8.87 2.83 2.06
N LEU A 74 -9.48 3.21 3.19
CA LEU A 74 -10.32 2.29 3.97
C LEU A 74 -11.50 1.74 3.17
N VAL A 75 -12.15 2.56 2.34
CA VAL A 75 -13.22 2.11 1.44
C VAL A 75 -12.68 1.10 0.43
N VAL A 76 -11.54 1.37 -0.20
CA VAL A 76 -10.92 0.45 -1.17
C VAL A 76 -10.52 -0.86 -0.52
N LEU A 77 -9.88 -0.83 0.65
CA LEU A 77 -9.51 -2.04 1.41
C LEU A 77 -10.75 -2.84 1.81
N ALA A 78 -11.81 -2.19 2.28
CA ALA A 78 -13.07 -2.85 2.60
C ALA A 78 -13.70 -3.50 1.35
N SER A 79 -13.67 -2.82 0.20
CA SER A 79 -14.13 -3.41 -1.08
C SER A 79 -13.33 -4.65 -1.47
N ILE A 80 -12.01 -4.66 -1.28
CA ILE A 80 -11.17 -5.84 -1.55
C ILE A 80 -11.55 -6.98 -0.62
N VAL A 81 -11.76 -6.73 0.67
CA VAL A 81 -12.23 -7.75 1.63
C VAL A 81 -13.56 -8.35 1.17
N LEU A 82 -14.56 -7.51 0.86
CA LEU A 82 -15.88 -7.98 0.44
C LEU A 82 -15.82 -8.78 -0.87
N LEU A 83 -14.98 -8.38 -1.82
CA LEU A 83 -14.79 -9.08 -3.10
C LEU A 83 -14.22 -10.50 -2.90
N HIS A 84 -13.34 -10.68 -1.92
CA HIS A 84 -12.70 -11.97 -1.65
C HIS A 84 -13.52 -12.86 -0.70
N MET A 85 -14.52 -12.31 0.01
CA MET A 85 -15.32 -13.02 1.01
C MET A 85 -15.95 -14.33 0.50
N PRO A 86 -16.53 -14.41 -0.71
CA PRO A 86 -17.12 -15.67 -1.19
C PRO A 86 -16.10 -16.82 -1.31
N LEU A 87 -14.83 -16.51 -1.57
CA LEU A 87 -13.76 -17.49 -1.73
C LEU A 87 -13.25 -18.06 -0.40
N PHE A 88 -13.60 -17.45 0.74
CA PHE A 88 -13.14 -17.90 2.06
C PHE A 88 -13.58 -19.34 2.36
N TRP A 89 -14.78 -19.71 1.92
CA TRP A 89 -15.32 -21.07 2.11
C TRP A 89 -14.62 -22.14 1.27
N ILE A 90 -13.87 -21.74 0.23
CA ILE A 90 -13.16 -22.65 -0.67
C ILE A 90 -11.65 -22.67 -0.34
N PHE A 91 -11.05 -21.50 -0.06
CA PHE A 91 -9.62 -21.35 0.20
C PHE A 91 -9.34 -20.55 1.50
N PRO A 92 -9.75 -21.06 2.67
CA PRO A 92 -9.76 -20.28 3.91
C PRO A 92 -8.36 -19.80 4.32
N ALA A 93 -7.33 -20.63 4.17
CA ALA A 93 -5.96 -20.26 4.53
C ALA A 93 -5.38 -19.19 3.57
N PHE A 94 -5.68 -19.29 2.28
CA PHE A 94 -5.27 -18.30 1.28
C PHE A 94 -5.92 -16.94 1.56
N ILE A 95 -7.25 -16.92 1.73
CA ILE A 95 -7.99 -15.67 1.97
C ILE A 95 -7.62 -15.06 3.32
N SER A 96 -7.35 -15.89 4.34
CA SER A 96 -6.79 -15.40 5.62
C SER A 96 -5.45 -14.68 5.43
N ALA A 97 -4.54 -15.24 4.62
CA ALA A 97 -3.28 -14.58 4.30
C ALA A 97 -3.48 -13.25 3.56
N VAL A 98 -4.45 -13.17 2.65
CA VAL A 98 -4.82 -11.91 1.98
C VAL A 98 -5.29 -10.89 3.00
N TYR A 99 -6.20 -11.24 3.91
CA TYR A 99 -6.74 -10.31 4.91
C TYR A 99 -5.68 -9.85 5.91
N VAL A 100 -4.81 -10.76 6.37
CA VAL A 100 -3.66 -10.40 7.20
C VAL A 100 -2.75 -9.42 6.45
N SER A 101 -2.50 -9.65 5.16
CA SER A 101 -1.68 -8.75 4.35
C SER A 101 -2.33 -7.37 4.17
N LEU A 102 -3.64 -7.28 3.98
CA LEU A 102 -4.36 -6.00 3.91
C LEU A 102 -4.31 -5.24 5.24
N ALA A 103 -4.45 -5.93 6.37
CA ALA A 103 -4.33 -5.33 7.69
C ALA A 103 -2.91 -4.82 7.95
N LEU A 104 -1.89 -5.61 7.58
CA LEU A 104 -0.48 -5.21 7.68
C LEU A 104 -0.16 -4.04 6.76
N TYR A 105 -0.67 -4.06 5.52
CA TYR A 105 -0.56 -2.96 4.57
C TYR A 105 -1.06 -1.66 5.20
N TYR A 106 -2.31 -1.64 5.68
CA TYR A 106 -2.88 -0.43 6.26
C TYR A 106 -2.13 0.03 7.51
N TYR A 107 -1.78 -0.89 8.41
CA TYR A 107 -1.02 -0.57 9.61
C TYR A 107 0.34 0.05 9.26
N ASN A 108 1.10 -0.59 8.38
CA ASN A 108 2.44 -0.15 7.97
C ASN A 108 2.39 1.17 7.20
N HIS A 109 1.44 1.29 6.28
CA HIS A 109 1.23 2.50 5.49
C HIS A 109 0.90 3.69 6.40
N ARG A 110 -0.14 3.54 7.24
CA ARG A 110 -0.54 4.57 8.20
C ARG A 110 0.60 4.94 9.14
N LYS A 111 1.31 3.94 9.70
CA LYS A 111 2.42 4.18 10.61
C LYS A 111 3.57 4.91 9.91
N ALA A 112 3.86 4.59 8.66
CA ALA A 112 4.90 5.26 7.89
C ALA A 112 4.65 6.78 7.77
N HIS A 113 3.39 7.17 7.61
CA HIS A 113 2.95 8.56 7.47
C HIS A 113 2.70 9.29 8.79
N LEU A 114 2.73 8.58 9.92
CA LEU A 114 2.69 9.19 11.26
C LEU A 114 4.09 9.25 11.90
N GLU A 115 4.96 8.30 11.56
CA GLU A 115 6.31 8.16 12.12
C GLU A 115 7.38 8.07 11.00
N PRO A 116 7.74 9.19 10.35
CA PRO A 116 8.70 9.19 9.22
C PRO A 116 10.05 8.57 9.53
N VAL A 117 10.55 8.73 10.77
CA VAL A 117 11.82 8.12 11.20
C VAL A 117 11.71 6.60 11.25
N TRP A 118 10.57 6.08 11.71
CA TRP A 118 10.29 4.65 11.67
C TRP A 118 10.18 4.15 10.23
N ALA A 119 9.49 4.90 9.36
CA ALA A 119 9.36 4.59 7.94
C ALA A 119 10.72 4.51 7.24
N LYS A 120 11.59 5.51 7.43
CA LYS A 120 12.93 5.55 6.83
C LYS A 120 13.78 4.33 7.23
N ARG A 121 13.62 3.83 8.46
CA ARG A 121 14.37 2.68 9.00
C ARG A 121 13.79 1.33 8.57
N HIS A 122 12.47 1.16 8.62
CA HIS A 122 11.82 -0.15 8.49
C HIS A 122 11.12 -0.36 7.15
N LEU A 123 10.64 0.71 6.52
CA LEU A 123 9.94 0.71 5.22
C LEU A 123 10.66 1.64 4.24
N ARG A 124 11.99 1.52 4.16
CA ARG A 124 12.84 2.44 3.38
C ARG A 124 12.40 2.56 1.92
N TRP A 125 11.90 1.48 1.32
CA TRP A 125 11.38 1.50 -0.04
C TRP A 125 10.15 2.41 -0.19
N HIS A 126 9.22 2.39 0.76
CA HIS A 126 8.04 3.25 0.77
C HIS A 126 8.41 4.71 1.06
N TYR A 127 9.35 4.92 1.98
CA TYR A 127 9.90 6.26 2.21
C TYR A 127 10.53 6.85 0.93
N GLU A 128 11.31 6.05 0.22
CA GLU A 128 11.92 6.41 -1.06
C GLU A 128 10.90 6.54 -2.19
N HIS A 129 9.77 5.84 -2.14
CA HIS A 129 8.67 6.01 -3.09
C HIS A 129 8.12 7.45 -3.07
N HIS A 130 7.91 7.99 -1.87
CA HIS A 130 7.40 9.35 -1.71
C HIS A 130 8.46 10.43 -1.91
N LEU A 131 9.66 10.23 -1.35
CA LEU A 131 10.65 11.31 -1.26
C LEU A 131 11.86 11.11 -2.19
N GLY A 132 12.08 9.91 -2.71
CA GLY A 132 13.31 9.51 -3.40
C GLY A 132 13.50 10.05 -4.82
N GLY A 133 12.64 10.96 -5.27
CA GLY A 133 12.74 11.64 -6.57
C GLY A 133 12.29 10.82 -7.78
N ASN A 134 12.18 9.50 -7.67
CA ASN A 134 11.55 8.65 -8.67
C ASN A 134 10.20 8.14 -8.17
N ILE A 135 9.13 8.85 -8.52
CA ILE A 135 7.74 8.50 -8.16
C ILE A 135 7.24 7.24 -8.87
N SER A 136 7.94 6.76 -9.91
CA SER A 136 7.58 5.59 -10.71
C SER A 136 8.39 4.33 -10.32
N ALA A 137 8.66 4.15 -9.03
CA ALA A 137 9.41 3.03 -8.47
C ALA A 137 8.96 2.71 -7.04
N ASN A 138 9.37 1.55 -6.50
CA ASN A 138 9.08 1.12 -5.12
C ASN A 138 7.57 1.07 -4.78
N TRP A 139 6.84 0.21 -5.49
CA TRP A 139 5.38 0.15 -5.44
C TRP A 139 4.83 -0.63 -4.25
N CYS A 140 5.57 -1.58 -3.70
CA CYS A 140 5.09 -2.28 -2.51
C CYS A 140 5.28 -1.39 -1.28
N VAL A 141 4.36 -1.45 -0.32
CA VAL A 141 4.41 -0.80 0.99
C VAL A 141 4.81 -1.81 2.08
N THR A 142 4.16 -2.97 2.13
CA THR A 142 4.29 -3.95 3.22
C THR A 142 5.65 -4.64 3.23
N TRP A 143 6.08 -5.16 2.06
CA TRP A 143 7.42 -5.67 1.82
C TRP A 143 7.75 -5.57 0.32
N PRO A 144 9.02 -5.33 -0.08
CA PRO A 144 9.38 -4.97 -1.46
C PRO A 144 9.61 -6.18 -2.37
N LEU A 145 8.96 -7.33 -2.13
CA LEU A 145 9.25 -8.56 -2.88
C LEU A 145 8.98 -8.39 -4.38
N PHE A 146 7.79 -7.91 -4.75
CA PHE A 146 7.46 -7.67 -6.16
C PHE A 146 8.24 -6.51 -6.79
N ASP A 147 8.67 -5.53 -5.98
CA ASP A 147 9.61 -4.52 -6.45
C ASP A 147 10.96 -5.13 -6.86
N TYR A 148 11.47 -6.11 -6.11
CA TYR A 148 12.68 -6.84 -6.47
C TYR A 148 12.46 -7.76 -7.67
N LEU A 149 11.41 -8.59 -7.65
CA LEU A 149 11.11 -9.55 -8.71
C LEU A 149 10.93 -8.86 -10.06
N LEU A 150 10.23 -7.71 -10.08
CA LEU A 150 9.95 -6.94 -11.29
C LEU A 150 10.93 -5.80 -11.53
N LYS A 151 12.05 -5.77 -10.80
CA LYS A 151 13.15 -4.80 -10.96
C LYS A 151 12.69 -3.33 -10.91
N THR A 152 11.72 -3.03 -10.04
CA THR A 152 11.19 -1.69 -9.79
C THR A 152 11.63 -1.11 -8.45
N ARG A 153 12.46 -1.84 -7.69
CA ARG A 153 13.15 -1.31 -6.51
C ARG A 153 14.26 -0.32 -6.91
N VAL A 154 14.14 0.94 -6.49
CA VAL A 154 15.14 2.01 -6.72
C VAL A 154 15.53 2.66 -5.40
N LYS A 155 16.82 2.56 -5.03
CA LYS A 155 17.37 3.23 -3.85
C LYS A 155 17.66 4.70 -4.17
N SER A 156 17.17 5.61 -3.34
CA SER A 156 17.43 7.03 -3.52
C SER A 156 18.75 7.45 -2.86
N LYS A 157 19.31 8.56 -3.32
CA LYS A 157 20.48 9.21 -2.69
C LYS A 157 20.12 10.10 -1.50
N ILE A 158 18.87 10.09 -1.00
CA ILE A 158 18.49 10.90 0.16
C ILE A 158 19.44 10.54 1.31
N GLN A 159 20.28 11.50 1.68
CA GLN A 159 21.25 11.34 2.77
C GLN A 159 20.53 11.21 4.12
N ASP A 160 21.19 10.53 5.05
CA ASP A 160 20.66 10.25 6.38
C ASP A 160 20.39 11.52 7.20
#